data_AF-A0A0R3FQV2-F1
#
_entry.id   AF-A0A0R3FQV2-F1
#
_cell.length_a   1.000
_cell.length_b   1.000
_cell.length_c   1.000
_cell.angle_alpha   90.00
_cell.angle_beta   90.00
_cell.angle_gamma   90.00
#
_symmetry.space_group_name_H-M   'P 1'
#
loop_
_entity.id
_entity.type
_entity.pdbx_description
1 polymer ?
#
loop_
_entity_poly.entity_id
_entity_poly.type
_entity_poly.pdbx_seq_one_letter_code
_entity_poly.pdbx_strand_id
1 'polypeptide(L)'
;MGTHVGGNRRTGWRLGDIHSPLVPFVLRTTGLFFVVFFLIAVPLASTPLANEHHSTIGKLGAWGAGGGFEYVVMIAALNIGLGICLAVAGGDPVKYRAAVDVFLVCESLHMLSMAIMALAPTHHMHLIGDVPLGIGGVALVALVWLPVRAQAYAR
;
A
#
# COMPACT_ATOMS: atom_id res chain seq x y z
N MET A 1 -15.71 44.05 29.06
CA MET A 1 -16.72 43.02 28.74
C MET A 1 -16.11 42.12 27.67
N GLY A 2 -15.66 40.94 28.08
CA GLY A 2 -14.66 40.14 27.36
C GLY A 2 -15.20 39.41 26.14
N THR A 3 -14.45 39.48 25.04
CA THR A 3 -14.63 38.70 23.82
C THR A 3 -14.01 37.31 23.99
N HIS A 4 -14.85 36.28 24.17
CA HIS A 4 -14.45 34.89 23.97
C HIS A 4 -15.17 34.33 22.75
N VAL A 5 -14.63 34.60 21.56
CA VAL A 5 -14.93 33.82 20.37
C VAL A 5 -13.96 32.64 20.37
N GLY A 6 -14.28 31.63 21.16
CA GLY A 6 -13.59 30.35 21.16
C GLY A 6 -13.83 29.67 19.82
N GLY A 7 -12.94 29.92 18.86
CA GLY A 7 -12.94 29.26 17.56
C GLY A 7 -12.82 27.76 17.75
N ASN A 8 -13.95 27.07 17.56
CA ASN A 8 -14.04 25.62 17.50
C ASN A 8 -13.26 25.13 16.28
N ARG A 9 -11.93 25.02 16.40
CA ARG A 9 -11.06 24.35 15.42
C ARG A 9 -11.40 22.87 15.44
N ARG A 10 -12.50 22.51 14.75
CA ARG A 10 -12.78 21.12 14.41
C ARG A 10 -11.61 20.62 13.58
N THR A 11 -10.71 19.88 14.21
CA THR A 11 -9.72 19.02 13.57
C THR A 11 -10.47 17.91 12.83
N GLY A 12 -11.11 18.30 11.73
CA GLY A 12 -11.90 17.41 10.89
C GLY A 12 -10.97 16.58 10.01
N TRP A 13 -11.40 15.36 9.72
CA TRP A 13 -10.79 14.52 8.69
C TRP A 13 -11.04 15.17 7.33
N ARG A 14 -10.10 15.99 6.88
CA ARG A 14 -10.20 16.76 5.64
C ARG A 14 -9.12 16.35 4.66
N LEU A 15 -9.51 16.19 3.39
CA LEU A 15 -8.58 16.01 2.28
C LEU A 15 -7.93 17.37 1.95
N GLY A 16 -6.65 17.36 1.58
CA GLY A 16 -5.94 18.59 1.19
C GLY A 16 -5.39 19.46 2.34
N ASP A 17 -5.52 19.00 3.58
CA ASP A 17 -4.94 19.67 4.77
C ASP A 17 -3.85 18.80 5.40
N ILE A 18 -2.61 19.28 5.45
CA ILE A 18 -1.47 18.55 6.04
C ILE A 18 -1.61 18.34 7.55
N HIS A 19 -2.44 19.15 8.23
CA HIS A 19 -2.73 19.03 9.65
C HIS A 19 -3.89 18.07 9.96
N SER A 20 -4.54 17.54 8.91
CA SER A 20 -5.61 16.56 9.03
C SER A 20 -5.09 15.24 9.59
N PRO A 21 -5.81 14.58 10.52
CA PRO A 21 -5.45 13.23 10.97
C PRO A 21 -5.62 12.17 9.87
N LEU A 22 -6.22 12.51 8.73
CA LEU A 22 -6.46 11.60 7.61
C LEU A 22 -5.17 11.06 7.00
N VAL A 23 -4.21 11.93 6.71
CA VAL A 23 -2.92 11.54 6.12
C VAL A 23 -2.17 10.55 7.01
N PRO A 24 -1.86 10.87 8.29
CA PRO A 24 -1.11 9.95 9.15
C PRO A 24 -1.87 8.63 9.38
N PHE A 25 -3.20 8.67 9.47
CA PHE A 25 -4.02 7.46 9.59
C PHE A 25 -3.88 6.57 8.36
N VAL A 26 -4.13 7.10 7.16
CA VAL A 26 -4.08 6.32 5.91
C VAL A 26 -2.69 5.73 5.69
N LEU A 27 -1.63 6.51 5.91
CA LEU A 27 -0.26 6.02 5.75
C LEU A 27 0.04 4.84 6.70
N ARG A 28 -0.40 4.93 7.97
CA ARG A 28 -0.24 3.85 8.95
C ARG A 28 -1.05 2.61 8.61
N THR A 29 -2.34 2.78 8.34
CA THR A 29 -3.21 1.63 8.07
C THR A 29 -2.81 0.92 6.79
N THR A 30 -2.46 1.66 5.73
CA THR A 30 -1.98 1.07 4.48
C THR A 30 -0.63 0.38 4.66
N GLY A 31 0.32 1.03 5.35
CA GLY A 31 1.63 0.44 5.61
C GLY A 31 1.55 -0.86 6.41
N LEU A 32 0.76 -0.87 7.49
CA LEU A 32 0.51 -2.07 8.30
C LEU A 32 -0.22 -3.15 7.51
N PHE A 33 -1.19 -2.77 6.67
CA PHE A 33 -1.89 -3.71 5.81
C PHE A 33 -0.92 -4.44 4.87
N PHE A 34 -0.01 -3.72 4.20
CA PHE A 34 1.00 -4.33 3.33
C PHE A 34 1.87 -5.34 4.11
N VAL A 35 2.34 -4.96 5.29
CA VAL A 35 3.13 -5.84 6.15
C VAL A 35 2.36 -7.13 6.48
N VAL A 36 1.13 -7.01 6.96
CA VAL A 36 0.31 -8.17 7.35
C VAL A 36 -0.02 -9.03 6.14
N PHE A 37 -0.40 -8.42 5.01
CA PHE A 37 -0.71 -9.13 3.78
C PHE A 37 0.46 -10.01 3.33
N PHE A 38 1.67 -9.45 3.26
CA PHE A 38 2.84 -10.19 2.79
C PHE A 38 3.37 -11.20 3.81
N LEU A 39 3.23 -10.95 5.12
CA LEU A 39 3.52 -11.94 6.17
C LEU A 39 2.59 -13.16 6.10
N ILE A 40 1.38 -13.00 5.58
CA ILE A 40 0.43 -14.10 5.36
C ILE A 40 0.66 -14.75 3.99
N ALA A 41 0.92 -13.95 2.95
CA ALA A 41 1.10 -14.43 1.58
C ALA A 41 2.32 -15.34 1.44
N VAL A 42 3.45 -15.04 2.10
CA VAL A 42 4.68 -15.85 2.00
C VAL A 42 4.49 -17.29 2.52
N PRO A 43 3.98 -17.51 3.75
CA PRO A 43 3.69 -18.86 4.23
C PRO A 43 2.68 -19.58 3.33
N LEU A 44 1.63 -18.90 2.87
CA LEU A 44 0.65 -19.51 1.97
C LEU A 44 1.29 -19.97 0.67
N ALA A 45 2.17 -19.15 0.08
CA ALA A 45 2.91 -19.52 -1.13
C ALA A 45 3.84 -20.73 -0.92
N SER A 46 4.32 -20.98 0.30
CA SER A 46 5.11 -22.19 0.63
C SER A 46 4.27 -23.46 0.82
N THR A 47 2.94 -23.35 0.90
CA THR A 47 2.09 -24.52 1.19
C THR A 47 1.80 -25.34 -0.06
N PRO A 48 1.59 -26.67 0.06
CA PRO A 48 1.12 -27.50 -1.04
C PRO A 48 -0.19 -26.99 -1.67
N LEU A 49 -1.05 -26.31 -0.88
CA LEU A 49 -2.29 -25.67 -1.32
C LEU A 49 -2.07 -24.54 -2.35
N ALA A 50 -0.90 -23.89 -2.35
CA ALA A 50 -0.54 -22.91 -3.37
C ALA A 50 0.13 -23.54 -4.60
N ASN A 51 0.78 -24.69 -4.42
CA ASN A 51 1.46 -25.44 -5.49
C ASN A 51 0.52 -26.38 -6.25
N GLU A 52 -0.65 -26.70 -5.70
CA GLU A 52 -1.70 -27.40 -6.43
C GLU A 52 -2.39 -26.45 -7.43
N HIS A 53 -2.13 -26.66 -8.71
CA HIS A 53 -2.73 -25.94 -9.85
C HIS A 53 -4.27 -25.91 -9.88
N HIS A 54 -4.95 -26.65 -9.01
CA HIS A 54 -6.40 -26.75 -8.92
C HIS A 54 -7.03 -25.90 -7.80
N SER A 55 -6.23 -25.39 -6.86
CA SER A 55 -6.70 -24.55 -5.75
C SER A 55 -6.89 -23.09 -6.19
N THR A 56 -8.08 -22.53 -5.98
CA THR A 56 -8.38 -21.12 -6.28
C THR A 56 -7.49 -20.16 -5.49
N ILE A 57 -7.08 -20.55 -4.27
CA ILE A 57 -6.19 -19.76 -3.41
C ILE A 57 -4.77 -19.74 -4.00
N GLY A 58 -4.29 -20.88 -4.52
CA GLY A 58 -3.00 -20.97 -5.21
C GLY A 58 -2.97 -20.11 -6.47
N LYS A 59 -4.04 -20.13 -7.27
CA LYS A 59 -4.15 -19.30 -8.50
C LYS A 59 -4.22 -17.80 -8.26
N LEU A 60 -4.61 -17.37 -7.05
CA LEU A 60 -4.65 -15.95 -6.69
C LEU A 60 -3.29 -15.42 -6.21
N GLY A 61 -2.38 -16.30 -5.76
CA GLY A 61 -1.07 -15.91 -5.22
C GLY A 61 0.14 -16.36 -6.04
N ALA A 62 -0.02 -17.35 -6.92
CA ALA A 62 1.09 -17.94 -7.67
C ALA A 62 1.44 -17.15 -8.94
N TRP A 63 2.53 -16.39 -8.87
CA TRP A 63 3.10 -15.68 -10.02
C TRP A 63 4.16 -16.53 -10.72
N GLY A 64 3.75 -17.47 -11.59
CA GLY A 64 4.63 -18.24 -12.48
C GLY A 64 4.45 -19.77 -12.42
N ALA A 65 5.12 -20.51 -13.31
CA ALA A 65 5.12 -21.97 -13.29
C ALA A 65 5.89 -22.48 -12.06
N GLY A 66 5.28 -23.38 -11.28
CA GLY A 66 5.87 -23.89 -10.03
C GLY A 66 5.64 -23.00 -8.80
N GLY A 67 4.60 -22.15 -8.81
CA GLY A 67 4.18 -21.38 -7.63
C GLY A 67 4.88 -20.04 -7.44
N GLY A 68 5.99 -19.77 -8.15
CA GLY A 68 6.68 -18.49 -8.12
C GLY A 68 7.21 -18.10 -6.74
N PHE A 69 7.49 -19.09 -5.88
CA PHE A 69 7.76 -18.88 -4.46
C PHE A 69 8.94 -17.94 -4.20
N GLU A 70 10.06 -18.10 -4.91
CA GLU A 70 11.24 -17.26 -4.78
C GLU A 70 10.93 -15.80 -5.12
N TYR A 71 10.13 -15.60 -6.17
CA TYR A 71 9.64 -14.27 -6.55
C TYR A 71 8.74 -13.68 -5.47
N VAL A 72 7.79 -14.45 -4.93
CA VAL A 72 6.89 -14.01 -3.85
C VAL A 72 7.69 -13.63 -2.60
N VAL A 73 8.69 -14.40 -2.21
CA VAL A 73 9.55 -14.09 -1.06
C VAL A 73 10.33 -12.78 -1.27
N MET A 74 10.92 -12.60 -2.44
CA MET A 74 11.67 -11.38 -2.77
C MET A 74 10.77 -10.14 -2.73
N ILE A 75 9.62 -10.20 -3.40
CA ILE A 75 8.66 -9.08 -3.45
C ILE A 75 8.05 -8.80 -2.08
N ALA A 76 7.76 -9.85 -1.30
CA ALA A 76 7.26 -9.71 0.06
C ALA A 76 8.26 -8.98 0.96
N ALA A 77 9.55 -9.31 0.89
CA ALA A 77 10.57 -8.63 1.69
C ALA A 77 10.63 -7.11 1.37
N LEU A 78 10.59 -6.75 0.09
CA LEU A 78 10.57 -5.35 -0.34
C LEU A 78 9.31 -4.63 0.14
N ASN A 79 8.14 -5.24 -0.04
CA ASN A 79 6.86 -4.66 0.34
C ASN A 79 6.67 -4.54 1.86
N ILE A 80 7.17 -5.51 2.63
CA ILE A 80 7.20 -5.41 4.10
C ILE A 80 8.07 -4.22 4.52
N GLY A 81 9.27 -4.08 3.94
CA GLY A 81 10.14 -2.94 4.21
C GLY A 81 9.48 -1.60 3.88
N LEU A 82 8.89 -1.49 2.68
CA LEU A 82 8.15 -0.31 2.24
C LEU A 82 6.93 -0.01 3.13
N GLY A 83 6.17 -1.04 3.53
CA GLY A 83 5.03 -0.91 4.42
C GLY A 83 5.40 -0.42 5.82
N ILE A 84 6.52 -0.92 6.38
CA ILE A 84 7.08 -0.43 7.65
C ILE A 84 7.47 1.04 7.51
N CYS A 85 8.22 1.40 6.45
CA CYS A 85 8.61 2.78 6.18
C CYS A 85 7.40 3.70 6.07
N LEU A 86 6.34 3.27 5.38
CA LEU A 86 5.10 4.04 5.24
C LEU A 86 4.38 4.21 6.58
N ALA A 87 4.31 3.15 7.39
CA ALA A 87 3.69 3.20 8.70
C ALA A 87 4.44 4.13 9.67
N VAL A 88 5.78 4.10 9.63
CA VAL A 88 6.64 5.04 10.36
C VAL A 88 6.42 6.47 9.85
N ALA A 89 6.35 6.66 8.53
CA ALA A 89 6.10 7.97 7.93
C ALA A 89 4.76 8.56 8.38
N GLY A 90 3.74 7.74 8.62
CA GLY A 90 2.48 8.20 9.19
C GLY A 90 2.57 8.75 10.63
N GLY A 91 3.71 8.62 11.32
CA GLY A 91 3.94 9.33 12.58
C GLY A 91 4.34 10.79 12.42
N ASP A 92 5.05 11.11 11.34
CA ASP A 92 5.41 12.48 10.97
C ASP A 92 5.58 12.55 9.44
N PRO A 93 4.47 12.73 8.70
CA PRO A 93 4.50 12.67 7.23
C PRO A 93 5.36 13.76 6.60
N VAL A 94 5.54 14.89 7.28
CA VAL A 94 6.34 16.01 6.79
C VAL A 94 7.83 15.70 6.91
N LYS A 95 8.25 15.16 8.06
CA LYS A 95 9.64 14.73 8.29
C LYS A 95 10.04 13.59 7.35
N TYR A 96 9.14 12.63 7.14
CA TYR A 96 9.41 11.42 6.35
C TYR A 96 8.80 11.45 4.95
N ARG A 97 8.56 12.64 4.39
CA ARG A 97 7.93 12.85 3.06
C ARG A 97 8.54 12.01 1.93
N ALA A 98 9.86 11.84 1.93
CA ALA A 98 10.56 11.05 0.92
C ALA A 98 10.17 9.56 0.98
N ALA A 99 9.90 9.01 2.17
CA ALA A 99 9.46 7.62 2.29
C ALA A 99 8.07 7.41 1.68
N VAL A 100 7.17 8.39 1.82
CA VAL A 100 5.83 8.34 1.20
C VAL A 100 5.93 8.42 -0.31
N ASP A 101 6.79 9.30 -0.84
CA ASP A 101 7.02 9.42 -2.28
C ASP A 101 7.67 8.16 -2.87
N VAL A 102 8.67 7.59 -2.20
CA VAL A 102 9.30 6.33 -2.61
C VAL A 102 8.29 5.19 -2.62
N PHE A 103 7.46 5.07 -1.59
CA PHE A 103 6.37 4.08 -1.56
C PHE A 103 5.46 4.24 -2.78
N LEU A 104 4.99 5.46 -3.07
CA LEU A 104 4.11 5.70 -4.21
C LEU A 104 4.75 5.34 -5.55
N VAL A 105 6.02 5.70 -5.76
CA VAL A 105 6.73 5.38 -7.01
C VAL A 105 6.95 3.87 -7.14
N CYS A 106 7.52 3.23 -6.12
CA CYS A 106 7.82 1.81 -6.15
C CYS A 106 6.56 0.97 -6.33
N GLU A 107 5.51 1.24 -5.54
CA GLU A 107 4.27 0.47 -5.62
C GLU A 107 3.47 0.79 -6.89
N SER A 108 3.50 2.01 -7.42
CA SER A 108 2.88 2.29 -8.72
C SER A 108 3.54 1.48 -9.84
N LEU A 109 4.88 1.42 -9.86
CA LEU A 109 5.61 0.64 -10.86
C LEU A 109 5.35 -0.86 -10.68
N HIS A 110 5.40 -1.34 -9.44
CA HIS A 110 5.10 -2.73 -9.11
C HIS A 110 3.69 -3.14 -9.55
N MET A 111 2.66 -2.38 -9.17
CA MET A 111 1.28 -2.67 -9.53
C MET A 111 1.01 -2.53 -11.03
N LEU A 112 1.66 -1.58 -11.71
CA LEU A 112 1.57 -1.47 -13.17
C LEU A 112 2.17 -2.71 -13.85
N SER A 113 3.34 -3.16 -13.40
CA SER A 113 3.96 -4.38 -13.91
C SER A 113 3.07 -5.61 -13.69
N MET A 114 2.50 -5.77 -12.48
CA MET A 114 1.57 -6.86 -12.19
C MET A 114 0.31 -6.77 -13.05
N ALA A 115 -0.26 -5.58 -13.25
CA ALA A 115 -1.43 -5.40 -14.10
C ALA A 115 -1.16 -5.80 -15.56
N ILE A 116 0.01 -5.44 -16.10
CA ILE A 116 0.44 -5.84 -17.45
C ILE A 116 0.61 -7.36 -17.53
N MET A 117 1.28 -7.97 -16.54
CA MET A 117 1.48 -9.43 -16.50
C MET A 117 0.16 -10.18 -16.37
N ALA A 118 -0.80 -9.64 -15.62
CA ALA A 118 -2.13 -10.21 -15.44
C ALA A 118 -3.00 -10.17 -16.71
N LEU A 119 -2.57 -9.51 -17.79
CA LEU A 119 -3.23 -9.61 -19.11
C LEU A 119 -2.91 -10.94 -19.81
N ALA A 120 -1.85 -11.64 -19.42
CA ALA A 120 -1.55 -12.97 -19.94
C ALA A 120 -2.56 -14.01 -19.41
N PRO A 121 -3.10 -14.91 -20.25
CA PRO A 121 -4.13 -15.87 -19.83
C PRO A 121 -3.77 -16.73 -18.62
N THR A 122 -2.48 -17.00 -18.42
CA THR A 122 -1.95 -17.76 -17.26
C THR A 122 -2.08 -17.01 -15.93
N HIS A 123 -2.31 -15.69 -15.96
CA HIS A 123 -2.33 -14.80 -14.80
C HIS A 123 -3.64 -14.02 -14.63
N HIS A 124 -4.68 -14.29 -15.44
CA HIS A 124 -5.95 -13.55 -15.39
C HIS A 124 -6.63 -13.56 -14.02
N MET A 125 -6.42 -14.61 -13.22
CA MET A 125 -6.99 -14.70 -11.87
C MET A 125 -6.52 -13.57 -10.95
N HIS A 126 -5.34 -13.01 -11.19
CA HIS A 126 -4.81 -11.88 -10.40
C HIS A 126 -5.60 -10.59 -10.63
N LEU A 127 -6.27 -10.43 -11.78
CA LEU A 127 -7.09 -9.24 -12.09
C LEU A 127 -8.29 -9.06 -11.16
N ILE A 128 -8.75 -10.12 -10.49
CA ILE A 128 -9.85 -10.08 -9.52
C ILE A 128 -9.39 -10.20 -8.07
N GLY A 129 -8.06 -10.29 -7.84
CA GLY A 129 -7.47 -10.59 -6.54
C GLY A 129 -6.52 -9.49 -6.05
N ASP A 130 -5.24 -9.82 -6.03
CA ASP A 130 -4.16 -8.99 -5.51
C ASP A 130 -3.90 -7.72 -6.33
N VAL A 131 -4.07 -7.76 -7.66
CA VAL A 131 -3.88 -6.58 -8.54
C VAL A 131 -4.81 -5.41 -8.19
N PRO A 132 -6.16 -5.55 -8.21
CA PRO A 132 -7.04 -4.44 -7.88
C PRO A 132 -6.87 -3.98 -6.43
N LEU A 133 -6.54 -4.90 -5.52
CA LEU A 133 -6.31 -4.59 -4.12
C LEU A 133 -5.08 -3.68 -3.94
N GLY A 134 -3.96 -4.03 -4.58
CA GLY A 134 -2.74 -3.22 -4.53
C GLY A 134 -2.92 -1.86 -5.21
N ILE A 135 -3.58 -1.80 -6.36
CA ILE A 135 -3.92 -0.53 -7.05
C ILE A 135 -4.76 0.36 -6.12
N GLY A 136 -5.77 -0.20 -5.45
CA GLY A 136 -6.60 0.53 -4.50
C GLY A 136 -5.81 1.10 -3.33
N GLY A 137 -4.87 0.33 -2.78
CA GLY A 137 -3.98 0.79 -1.71
C GLY A 137 -3.09 1.96 -2.13
N VAL A 138 -2.46 1.87 -3.31
CA VAL A 138 -1.62 2.95 -3.87
C VAL A 138 -2.46 4.19 -4.16
N ALA A 139 -3.63 4.02 -4.78
CA ALA A 139 -4.54 5.11 -5.08
C ALA A 139 -4.99 5.84 -3.81
N LEU A 140 -5.30 5.10 -2.74
CA LEU A 140 -5.70 5.69 -1.46
C LEU A 140 -4.59 6.57 -0.87
N VAL A 141 -3.35 6.09 -0.88
CA VAL A 141 -2.19 6.88 -0.41
C VAL A 141 -1.98 8.11 -1.30
N ALA A 142 -2.06 7.95 -2.62
CA ALA A 142 -1.89 9.04 -3.57
C ALA A 142 -2.97 10.13 -3.37
N LEU A 143 -4.22 9.74 -3.19
CA LEU A 143 -5.35 10.65 -2.97
C LEU A 143 -5.16 11.53 -1.75
N VAL A 144 -4.65 10.98 -0.64
CA VAL A 144 -4.45 11.76 0.59
C VAL A 144 -3.15 12.55 0.61
N TRP A 145 -2.09 12.03 -0.01
CA TRP A 145 -0.75 12.60 0.07
C TRP A 145 -0.48 13.66 -0.99
N LEU A 146 -0.79 13.40 -2.26
CA LEU A 146 -0.45 14.31 -3.35
C LEU A 146 -1.02 15.74 -3.18
N PRO A 147 -2.25 15.95 -2.70
CA PRO A 147 -2.79 17.29 -2.49
C PRO A 147 -2.05 18.13 -1.45
N VAL A 148 -1.42 17.47 -0.46
CA VAL A 148 -0.69 18.14 0.64
C VAL A 148 0.82 18.12 0.47
N ARG A 149 1.33 17.39 -0.53
CA ARG A 149 2.75 17.18 -0.79
C ARG A 149 3.53 18.49 -0.85
N ALA A 150 3.05 19.49 -1.61
CA ALA A 150 3.73 20.79 -1.73
C ALA A 150 3.88 21.51 -0.38
N GLN A 151 2.88 21.38 0.51
CA GLN A 151 2.91 21.97 1.86
C GLN A 151 3.98 21.31 2.74
N ALA A 152 4.21 20.00 2.55
CA ALA A 152 5.23 19.24 3.26
C ALA A 152 6.66 19.57 2.80
N TYR A 153 6.84 19.97 1.53
CA TYR A 153 8.16 20.38 0.99
C TYR A 153 8.52 21.84 1.28
N ALA A 154 7.53 22.68 1.59
CA ALA A 154 7.75 24.07 1.97
C ALA A 154 8.26 24.24 3.42
N ARG A 155 8.52 23.15 4.14
CA ARG A 155 9.00 23.09 5.53
C ARG A 155 10.32 22.33 5.63
#